data_AF-A0AAE3YWV2-F1
#
_entry.id   AF-A0AAE3YWV2-F1
#
_cell.length_a   1.000
_cell.length_b   1.000
_cell.length_c   1.000
_cell.angle_alpha   90.00
_cell.angle_beta   90.00
_cell.angle_gamma   90.00
#
_symmetry.space_group_name_H-M   'P 1'
#
loop_
_entity.id
_entity.type
_entity.pdbx_description
1 polymer ?
#
loop_
_entity_poly.entity_id
_entity_poly.type
_entity_poly.pdbx_seq_one_letter_code
_entity_poly.pdbx_strand_id
1 'polypeptide(L)'
;MAAQTPNRQDADEPETGLDEDAVTSAADDDTVDDDEVTAAEIDRSLWEETRIDPVSIALPSGVGYTLRAYRPSTEVTPTEIEAEDDDDPFAARARRLREDEDDDLDDEEDGELVILDEKAKELFDEADKDEKSDEPDEKDGEPDEESDEPDEAKDDKEEAEEIPAFLSHRGKLLLFKSPESLVAFVRSGAPHDLAQLDTWGTLAERLQPADVVPLEEDAYELDLVVENLRGGADTWDLDLLIEAGEVARDLGYALRLAPVLTALSPGSPLDDLDEALRSASRGGLGGFMGRRRLKRIGAQQASLGWRTIIGKISAVVDWRD
;
A
#
# COMPACT_ATOMS: atom_id res chain seq x y z
N MET A 1 -3.27 17.84 -71.34
CA MET A 1 -3.62 17.27 -70.02
C MET A 1 -3.91 15.79 -70.24
N ALA A 2 -3.26 14.92 -69.46
CA ALA A 2 -2.96 13.48 -69.65
C ALA A 2 -4.07 12.65 -70.34
N ALA A 3 -3.83 11.95 -71.47
CA ALA A 3 -3.08 10.69 -71.67
C ALA A 3 -3.77 9.49 -70.96
N GLN A 4 -4.04 8.31 -71.52
CA GLN A 4 -3.63 7.64 -72.76
C GLN A 4 -4.54 6.39 -72.91
N THR A 5 -4.92 6.03 -74.14
CA THR A 5 -5.40 4.68 -74.54
C THR A 5 -4.18 3.78 -74.85
N PRO A 6 -4.32 2.49 -75.28
CA PRO A 6 -5.15 1.36 -74.83
C PRO A 6 -4.34 0.03 -74.75
N ASN A 7 -5.04 -1.10 -74.50
CA ASN A 7 -4.89 -2.39 -75.21
C ASN A 7 -4.37 -3.64 -74.44
N ARG A 8 -5.15 -4.71 -74.67
CA ARG A 8 -4.84 -6.14 -74.84
C ARG A 8 -4.58 -7.07 -73.64
N GLN A 9 -5.50 -8.02 -73.53
CA GLN A 9 -5.36 -9.32 -72.89
C GLN A 9 -4.85 -10.37 -73.89
N ASP A 10 -4.33 -11.46 -73.30
CA ASP A 10 -4.12 -12.83 -73.79
C ASP A 10 -2.70 -13.27 -74.24
N ALA A 11 -2.13 -14.17 -73.43
CA ALA A 11 -1.19 -15.27 -73.74
C ALA A 11 -1.18 -16.22 -72.49
N ASP A 12 -1.55 -17.51 -72.56
CA ASP A 12 -0.72 -18.70 -72.90
C ASP A 12 0.71 -18.61 -72.32
N GLU A 13 1.34 -19.56 -71.64
CA GLU A 13 1.15 -20.98 -71.31
C GLU A 13 2.23 -21.34 -70.23
N PRO A 14 2.33 -22.59 -69.72
CA PRO A 14 3.13 -22.97 -68.53
C PRO A 14 4.52 -23.57 -68.86
N GLU A 15 5.23 -24.01 -67.81
CA GLU A 15 6.21 -25.12 -67.74
C GLU A 15 7.63 -24.80 -67.21
N THR A 16 7.97 -25.55 -66.15
CA THR A 16 9.24 -26.27 -65.90
C THR A 16 10.51 -25.54 -65.45
N GLY A 17 11.10 -26.09 -64.39
CA GLY A 17 12.47 -25.90 -63.96
C GLY A 17 12.77 -26.71 -62.70
N LEU A 18 13.06 -28.00 -62.88
CA LEU A 18 13.74 -28.86 -61.90
C LEU A 18 15.23 -28.51 -61.86
N ASP A 19 15.85 -28.62 -60.69
CA ASP A 19 17.25 -29.00 -60.36
C ASP A 19 17.50 -28.55 -58.90
N GLU A 20 17.39 -29.43 -57.90
CA GLU A 20 18.43 -30.28 -57.29
C GLU A 20 19.40 -29.54 -56.32
N ASP A 21 19.53 -30.15 -55.12
CA ASP A 21 20.55 -30.03 -54.07
C ASP A 21 20.64 -28.77 -53.18
N ALA A 22 20.16 -28.90 -51.93
CA ALA A 22 20.87 -28.39 -50.75
C ALA A 22 20.35 -28.95 -49.41
N VAL A 23 21.15 -29.84 -48.82
CA VAL A 23 21.53 -29.94 -47.39
C VAL A 23 20.40 -29.93 -46.34
N THR A 24 20.17 -31.11 -45.78
CA THR A 24 19.50 -31.31 -44.49
C THR A 24 20.35 -30.72 -43.37
N SER A 25 20.03 -29.52 -42.89
CA SER A 25 20.45 -29.09 -41.55
C SER A 25 19.31 -29.38 -40.58
N ALA A 26 19.49 -30.44 -39.79
CA ALA A 26 18.80 -30.55 -38.52
C ALA A 26 19.22 -29.33 -37.69
N ALA A 27 18.30 -28.38 -37.52
CA ALA A 27 18.39 -27.46 -36.41
C ALA A 27 17.90 -28.26 -35.20
N ASP A 28 18.84 -28.61 -34.34
CA ASP A 28 18.57 -28.87 -32.93
C ASP A 28 17.85 -27.61 -32.40
N ASP A 29 16.53 -27.73 -32.31
CA ASP A 29 15.68 -26.87 -31.50
C ASP A 29 15.91 -27.33 -30.06
N ASP A 30 17.06 -26.95 -29.49
CA ASP A 30 17.23 -26.89 -28.03
C ASP A 30 16.31 -25.76 -27.56
N THR A 31 15.02 -26.05 -27.48
CA THR A 31 14.12 -25.34 -26.58
C THR A 31 14.70 -25.56 -25.20
N VAL A 32 15.45 -24.56 -24.74
CA VAL A 32 15.69 -24.38 -23.32
C VAL A 32 14.29 -24.28 -22.72
N ASP A 33 13.84 -25.35 -22.08
CA ASP A 33 12.81 -25.27 -21.06
C ASP A 33 13.35 -24.23 -20.08
N ASP A 34 12.88 -23.00 -20.21
CA ASP A 34 12.93 -22.04 -19.13
C ASP A 34 11.96 -22.66 -18.11
N ASP A 35 12.50 -23.53 -17.25
CA ASP A 35 11.79 -24.09 -16.12
C ASP A 35 11.29 -22.90 -15.32
N GLU A 36 10.05 -22.49 -15.59
CA GLU A 36 9.29 -21.53 -14.81
C GLU A 36 9.01 -22.23 -13.46
N VAL A 37 10.05 -22.28 -12.62
CA VAL A 37 9.94 -22.75 -11.24
C VAL A 37 8.93 -21.86 -10.57
N THR A 38 7.74 -22.42 -10.36
CA THR A 38 6.68 -21.72 -9.65
C THR A 38 7.16 -21.43 -8.22
N ALA A 39 6.74 -20.31 -7.62
CA ALA A 39 7.11 -19.94 -6.25
C ALA A 39 6.87 -21.07 -5.23
N ALA A 40 5.92 -21.98 -5.52
CA ALA A 40 5.57 -23.15 -4.72
C ALA A 40 6.62 -24.28 -4.72
N GLU A 41 7.53 -24.30 -5.70
CA GLU A 41 8.59 -25.32 -5.82
C GLU A 41 9.94 -24.88 -5.25
N ILE A 42 10.05 -23.59 -4.87
CA ILE A 42 11.26 -22.99 -4.31
C ILE A 42 11.33 -23.29 -2.81
N ASP A 43 12.53 -23.56 -2.30
CA ASP A 43 12.76 -23.80 -0.87
C ASP A 43 12.41 -22.54 -0.04
N ARG A 44 11.31 -22.60 0.70
CA ARG A 44 10.82 -21.50 1.57
C ARG A 44 11.39 -21.56 2.99
N SER A 45 12.24 -22.54 3.31
CA SER A 45 12.74 -22.75 4.69
C SER A 45 13.45 -21.53 5.27
N LEU A 46 14.14 -20.76 4.42
CA LEU A 46 14.79 -19.51 4.83
C LEU A 46 13.78 -18.44 5.29
N TRP A 47 12.69 -18.26 4.53
CA TRP A 47 11.65 -17.28 4.82
C TRP A 47 10.85 -17.67 6.06
N GLU A 48 10.52 -18.96 6.21
CA GLU A 48 9.86 -19.51 7.41
C GLU A 48 10.73 -19.36 8.67
N GLU A 49 12.03 -19.68 8.58
CA GLU A 49 12.96 -19.58 9.71
C GLU A 49 13.18 -18.14 10.15
N THR A 50 13.32 -17.23 9.18
CA THR A 50 13.60 -15.82 9.46
C THR A 50 12.35 -15.02 9.75
N ARG A 51 11.15 -15.52 9.41
CA ARG A 51 9.87 -14.78 9.44
C ARG A 51 9.99 -13.43 8.72
N ILE A 52 10.68 -13.40 7.60
CA ILE A 52 10.82 -12.26 6.70
C ILE A 52 10.39 -12.77 5.33
N ASP A 53 9.53 -12.04 4.64
CA ASP A 53 8.99 -12.44 3.34
C ASP A 53 9.48 -11.49 2.24
N PRO A 54 9.81 -12.01 1.05
CA PRO A 54 10.03 -11.21 -0.14
C PRO A 54 8.68 -10.71 -0.66
N VAL A 55 8.62 -9.41 -0.98
CA VAL A 55 7.41 -8.75 -1.50
C VAL A 55 7.76 -8.03 -2.79
N SER A 56 6.88 -8.10 -3.80
CA SER A 56 6.96 -7.21 -4.97
C SER A 56 5.82 -6.21 -4.95
N ILE A 57 6.14 -4.97 -5.32
CA ILE A 57 5.16 -3.88 -5.41
C ILE A 57 5.30 -3.23 -6.78
N ALA A 58 4.23 -3.31 -7.58
CA ALA A 58 4.10 -2.56 -8.83
C ALA A 58 3.56 -1.17 -8.53
N LEU A 59 4.30 -0.15 -8.94
CA LEU A 59 3.93 1.25 -8.85
C LEU A 59 3.96 1.88 -10.25
N PRO A 60 3.39 3.08 -10.44
CA PRO A 60 3.42 3.75 -11.74
C PRO A 60 4.83 3.95 -12.33
N SER A 61 5.87 3.93 -11.49
CA SER A 61 7.28 4.06 -11.90
C SER A 61 7.97 2.74 -12.25
N GLY A 62 7.34 1.60 -12.01
CA GLY A 62 7.88 0.26 -12.24
C GLY A 62 7.56 -0.72 -11.12
N VAL A 63 8.03 -1.96 -11.28
CA VAL A 63 7.94 -3.03 -10.28
C VAL A 63 9.26 -3.09 -9.51
N GLY A 64 9.19 -3.25 -8.20
CA GLY A 64 10.37 -3.46 -7.37
C GLY A 64 10.13 -4.47 -6.26
N TYR A 65 11.24 -5.03 -5.79
CA TYR A 65 11.31 -6.03 -4.73
C TYR A 65 11.75 -5.38 -3.42
N THR A 66 11.19 -5.85 -2.32
CA THR A 66 11.53 -5.45 -0.96
C THR A 66 11.33 -6.62 0.00
N LEU A 67 11.54 -6.39 1.30
CA LEU A 67 11.29 -7.38 2.35
C LEU A 67 10.26 -6.83 3.34
N ARG A 68 9.39 -7.70 3.84
CA ARG A 68 8.40 -7.42 4.90
C ARG A 68 8.56 -8.43 6.04
N ALA A 69 8.28 -8.02 7.27
CA ALA A 69 8.15 -8.90 8.42
C ALA A 69 6.98 -8.43 9.29
N TYR A 70 6.32 -9.34 9.99
CA TYR A 70 5.46 -9.01 11.12
C TYR A 70 6.18 -9.35 12.42
N ARG A 71 6.21 -8.40 13.35
CA ARG A 71 6.91 -8.52 14.62
C ARG A 71 6.11 -7.88 15.74
N PRO A 72 6.26 -8.33 16.99
CA PRO A 72 5.71 -7.62 18.13
C PRO A 72 6.21 -6.17 18.12
N SER A 73 5.34 -5.22 18.49
CA SER A 73 5.65 -3.80 18.53
C SER A 73 6.85 -3.42 19.40
N THR A 74 7.24 -4.32 20.32
CA THR A 74 8.41 -4.18 21.19
C THR A 74 9.73 -4.61 20.53
N GLU A 75 9.69 -5.31 19.40
CA GLU A 75 10.87 -5.84 18.69
C GLU A 75 11.34 -4.95 17.52
N VAL A 76 10.51 -3.99 17.09
CA VAL A 76 10.82 -3.11 15.96
C VAL A 76 10.71 -1.65 16.37
N THR A 77 11.83 -0.94 16.30
CA THR A 77 11.90 0.51 16.38
C THR A 77 12.29 1.08 15.02
N PRO A 78 11.35 1.64 14.24
CA PRO A 78 11.67 2.28 12.97
C PRO A 78 12.64 3.44 13.16
N THR A 79 13.61 3.60 12.25
CA THR A 79 14.54 4.73 12.27
C THR A 79 13.80 6.05 12.31
N GLU A 80 14.30 6.99 13.11
CA GLU A 80 13.73 8.33 13.19
C GLU A 80 13.74 8.98 11.81
N ILE A 81 12.60 9.54 11.42
CA ILE A 81 12.52 10.44 10.29
C ILE A 81 13.07 11.75 10.83
N GLU A 82 14.30 12.07 10.47
CA GLU A 82 14.83 13.42 10.69
C GLU A 82 13.78 14.36 10.10
N ALA A 83 13.19 15.22 10.94
CA ALA A 83 12.44 16.34 10.42
C ALA A 83 13.46 17.10 9.57
N GLU A 84 13.34 17.00 8.25
CA GLU A 84 13.94 18.01 7.39
C GLU A 84 13.42 19.32 7.97
N ASP A 85 14.32 20.08 8.60
CA ASP A 85 14.01 21.39 9.15
C ASP A 85 13.11 22.12 8.15
N ASP A 86 11.99 22.64 8.64
CA ASP A 86 10.89 23.30 7.92
C ASP A 86 11.35 24.37 6.89
N ASP A 87 11.94 23.96 5.78
CA ASP A 87 12.05 24.73 4.54
C ASP A 87 10.86 24.45 3.63
N ASP A 88 9.71 24.04 4.20
CA ASP A 88 8.43 24.27 3.58
C ASP A 88 8.01 25.74 3.82
N PRO A 89 8.12 26.63 2.82
CA PRO A 89 7.70 28.02 2.96
C PRO A 89 6.22 28.16 3.31
N PHE A 90 5.40 27.12 3.11
CA PHE A 90 3.99 27.10 3.51
C PHE A 90 3.79 26.71 4.98
N ALA A 91 4.54 25.74 5.52
CA ALA A 91 4.52 25.42 6.95
C ALA A 91 5.06 26.59 7.81
N ALA A 92 6.13 27.23 7.35
CA ALA A 92 6.68 28.44 7.98
C ALA A 92 5.72 29.65 7.91
N ARG A 93 4.83 29.70 6.91
CA ARG A 93 3.78 30.72 6.79
C ARG A 93 2.59 30.40 7.70
N ALA A 94 2.19 29.13 7.79
CA ALA A 94 1.13 28.69 8.69
C ALA A 94 1.53 28.86 10.17
N ARG A 95 2.80 28.64 10.51
CA ARG A 95 3.33 28.87 11.86
C ARG A 95 3.35 30.36 12.20
N ARG A 96 3.82 31.21 11.28
CA ARG A 96 3.75 32.68 11.44
C ARG A 96 2.33 33.20 11.59
N LEU A 97 1.38 32.72 10.78
CA LEU A 97 -0.02 33.12 10.90
C LEU A 97 -0.64 32.75 12.26
N ARG A 98 -0.21 31.64 12.87
CA ARG A 98 -0.64 31.25 14.22
C ARG A 98 0.06 32.06 15.31
N GLU A 99 1.34 32.37 15.12
CA GLU A 99 2.12 33.20 16.05
C GLU A 99 1.69 34.67 16.02
N ASP A 100 1.20 35.16 14.88
CA ASP A 100 0.67 36.52 14.70
C ASP A 100 -0.81 36.65 15.19
N GLU A 101 -1.54 35.55 15.38
CA GLU A 101 -2.94 35.56 15.89
C GLU A 101 -3.02 35.71 17.42
N ASP A 102 -1.93 35.51 18.16
CA ASP A 102 -1.91 35.57 19.63
C ASP A 102 -1.50 36.95 20.19
N ASP A 103 -1.05 37.91 19.38
CA ASP A 103 -0.49 39.19 19.88
C ASP A 103 -1.24 40.48 19.46
N ASP A 104 -2.31 40.43 18.66
CA ASP A 104 -3.07 41.64 18.28
C ASP A 104 -4.60 41.43 18.33
N LEU A 105 -5.17 41.52 19.53
CA LEU A 105 -6.57 41.91 19.72
C LEU A 105 -6.63 43.34 20.24
N ASP A 106 -6.56 44.32 19.34
CA ASP A 106 -7.22 45.62 19.52
C ASP A 106 -7.40 46.37 18.17
N ASP A 107 -8.62 46.89 18.00
CA ASP A 107 -9.10 47.92 17.06
C ASP A 107 -9.20 47.67 15.53
N GLU A 108 -10.45 47.44 15.11
CA GLU A 108 -11.21 48.14 14.04
C GLU A 108 -10.48 48.62 12.75
N GLU A 109 -10.69 47.94 11.61
CA GLU A 109 -11.34 48.51 10.40
C GLU A 109 -11.38 47.50 9.22
N ASP A 110 -12.47 47.59 8.46
CA ASP A 110 -12.92 46.70 7.38
C ASP A 110 -11.87 46.35 6.30
N GLY A 111 -11.68 45.04 6.11
CA GLY A 111 -11.03 44.46 4.94
C GLY A 111 -11.76 43.19 4.51
N GLU A 112 -12.76 43.34 3.63
CA GLU A 112 -13.53 42.27 3.01
C GLU A 112 -12.60 41.22 2.36
N LEU A 113 -12.36 40.10 3.04
CA LEU A 113 -11.87 38.87 2.44
C LEU A 113 -13.01 37.85 2.47
N VAL A 114 -13.67 37.69 1.33
CA VAL A 114 -14.74 36.71 1.14
C VAL A 114 -14.15 35.30 1.22
N ILE A 115 -14.16 34.70 2.41
CA ILE A 115 -14.09 33.25 2.56
C ILE A 115 -15.54 32.75 2.58
N LEU A 116 -15.93 32.18 1.44
CA LEU A 116 -17.14 31.39 1.30
C LEU A 116 -17.10 30.21 2.28
N ASP A 117 -17.95 30.27 3.29
CA ASP A 117 -18.96 29.25 3.65
C ASP A 117 -19.10 29.14 5.18
N GLU A 118 -20.07 29.87 5.73
CA GLU A 118 -20.51 29.84 7.14
C GLU A 118 -20.96 28.44 7.60
N LYS A 119 -21.13 27.48 6.67
CA LYS A 119 -21.56 26.12 6.99
C LYS A 119 -20.46 25.23 7.61
N ALA A 120 -19.19 25.64 7.52
CA ALA A 120 -18.09 24.87 8.11
C ALA A 120 -17.96 25.08 9.63
N LYS A 121 -18.43 26.22 10.16
CA LYS A 121 -18.28 26.56 11.58
C LYS A 121 -19.33 25.89 12.47
N GLU A 122 -20.55 25.73 11.96
CA GLU A 122 -21.64 25.04 12.70
C GLU A 122 -21.34 23.56 12.97
N LEU A 123 -20.46 22.93 12.19
CA LEU A 123 -20.10 21.52 12.36
C LEU A 123 -19.08 21.25 13.47
N PHE A 124 -18.35 22.27 13.93
CA PHE A 124 -17.35 22.13 14.99
C PHE A 124 -17.89 22.45 16.39
N ASP A 125 -18.95 23.24 16.51
CA ASP A 125 -19.55 23.61 17.81
C ASP A 125 -20.57 22.58 18.34
N GLU A 126 -21.00 21.61 17.53
CA GLU A 126 -21.98 20.58 17.93
C GLU A 126 -21.33 19.30 18.51
N ALA A 127 -20.00 19.15 18.42
CA ALA A 127 -19.28 17.96 18.89
C ALA A 127 -18.85 18.01 20.37
N ASP A 128 -19.10 19.11 21.09
CA ASP A 128 -18.58 19.34 22.46
C ASP A 128 -19.69 19.56 23.50
N LYS A 129 -20.90 19.03 23.25
CA LYS A 129 -22.08 19.20 24.14
C LYS A 129 -22.78 17.93 24.61
N ASP A 130 -22.27 16.75 24.31
CA ASP A 130 -22.90 15.48 24.70
C ASP A 130 -22.16 14.68 25.80
N GLU A 131 -21.46 15.35 26.72
CA GLU A 131 -20.97 14.74 27.96
C GLU A 131 -21.30 15.56 29.21
N LYS A 132 -22.58 15.88 29.48
CA LYS A 132 -23.05 16.14 30.86
C LYS A 132 -24.55 15.87 31.03
N SER A 133 -24.90 14.64 31.37
CA SER A 133 -26.06 14.38 32.25
C SER A 133 -26.08 12.91 32.67
N ASP A 134 -25.73 12.64 33.92
CA ASP A 134 -26.45 11.67 34.76
C ASP A 134 -25.97 11.83 36.22
N GLU A 135 -26.79 12.53 37.02
CA GLU A 135 -26.73 12.46 38.49
C GLU A 135 -27.47 11.19 38.95
N PRO A 136 -26.96 10.47 39.98
CA PRO A 136 -27.81 9.59 40.76
C PRO A 136 -28.15 10.18 42.14
N ASP A 137 -29.43 10.05 42.47
CA ASP A 137 -30.09 10.34 43.76
C ASP A 137 -29.33 9.78 44.98
N GLU A 138 -29.10 10.65 45.98
CA GLU A 138 -28.76 10.26 47.35
C GLU A 138 -29.98 9.65 48.06
N LYS A 139 -29.90 8.40 48.53
CA LYS A 139 -30.65 7.94 49.72
C LYS A 139 -29.96 6.78 50.46
N ASP A 140 -29.58 7.09 51.70
CA ASP A 140 -29.61 6.29 52.94
C ASP A 140 -29.14 4.81 52.92
N GLY A 141 -28.00 4.55 53.58
CA GLY A 141 -27.62 3.23 54.11
C GLY A 141 -26.36 3.31 54.98
N GLU A 142 -26.50 3.02 56.29
CA GLU A 142 -25.45 2.97 57.32
C GLU A 142 -24.36 1.90 57.06
N PRO A 143 -23.19 1.98 57.74
CA PRO A 143 -21.96 1.31 57.36
C PRO A 143 -21.82 -0.08 57.99
N ASP A 144 -21.18 -1.04 57.30
CA ASP A 144 -20.54 -2.16 57.99
C ASP A 144 -19.46 -2.88 57.15
N GLU A 145 -18.34 -3.08 57.85
CA GLU A 145 -17.37 -4.18 57.82
C GLU A 145 -16.38 -4.39 56.64
N GLU A 146 -15.12 -4.14 57.00
CA GLU A 146 -13.86 -4.66 56.44
C GLU A 146 -13.95 -6.02 55.73
N SER A 147 -13.44 -6.07 54.50
CA SER A 147 -12.78 -7.26 53.97
C SER A 147 -11.54 -6.83 53.18
N ASP A 148 -10.39 -6.94 53.85
CA ASP A 148 -9.06 -6.97 53.24
C ASP A 148 -8.98 -8.22 52.33
N GLU A 149 -9.14 -8.04 51.03
CA GLU A 149 -8.59 -8.96 50.03
C GLU A 149 -7.43 -8.25 49.33
N PRO A 150 -6.26 -8.91 49.20
CA PRO A 150 -5.08 -8.27 48.65
C PRO A 150 -5.30 -7.96 47.17
N ASP A 151 -5.03 -6.71 46.83
CA ASP A 151 -4.91 -6.14 45.49
C ASP A 151 -3.99 -7.04 44.63
N GLU A 152 -4.58 -7.96 43.87
CA GLU A 152 -3.88 -8.64 42.80
C GLU A 152 -3.52 -7.58 41.78
N ALA A 153 -2.26 -7.12 41.83
CA ALA A 153 -1.66 -6.27 40.82
C ALA A 153 -1.97 -6.86 39.45
N LYS A 154 -2.90 -6.21 38.73
CA LYS A 154 -3.12 -6.47 37.32
C LYS A 154 -1.81 -6.17 36.63
N ASP A 155 -1.13 -7.23 36.20
CA ASP A 155 0.01 -7.18 35.30
C ASP A 155 -0.56 -6.64 33.98
N ASP A 156 -0.68 -5.32 33.84
CA ASP A 156 -1.02 -4.60 32.58
C ASP A 156 0.16 -4.77 31.62
N LYS A 157 0.47 -6.01 31.23
CA LYS A 157 1.28 -6.29 30.07
C LYS A 157 0.39 -5.99 28.88
N GLU A 158 0.48 -4.78 28.35
CA GLU A 158 0.08 -4.50 26.98
C GLU A 158 0.62 -5.63 26.10
N GLU A 159 -0.29 -6.48 25.61
CA GLU A 159 0.09 -7.55 24.69
C GLU A 159 0.70 -6.86 23.46
N ALA A 160 1.97 -7.17 23.18
CA ALA A 160 2.68 -6.56 22.07
C ALA A 160 1.95 -6.94 20.77
N GLU A 161 1.33 -5.94 20.12
CA GLU A 161 0.64 -6.08 18.85
C GLU A 161 1.63 -6.49 17.75
N GLU A 162 1.25 -7.43 16.89
CA GLU A 162 2.03 -7.77 15.70
C GLU A 162 1.88 -6.66 14.66
N ILE A 163 3.00 -6.01 14.33
CA ILE A 163 3.05 -4.85 13.44
C ILE A 163 3.90 -5.13 12.20
N PRO A 164 3.56 -4.52 11.05
CA PRO A 164 4.35 -4.67 9.84
C PRO A 164 5.64 -3.83 9.92
N ALA A 165 6.75 -4.44 9.51
CA ALA A 165 8.04 -3.81 9.30
C ALA A 165 8.52 -4.10 7.89
N PHE A 166 9.05 -3.09 7.20
CA PHE A 166 9.59 -3.24 5.85
C PHE A 166 11.09 -2.98 5.84
N LEU A 167 11.73 -3.37 4.73
CA LEU A 167 13.07 -2.90 4.39
C LEU A 167 13.03 -1.39 4.10
N SER A 168 13.08 -0.60 5.16
CA SER A 168 13.01 0.86 5.12
C SER A 168 14.20 1.51 5.82
N HIS A 169 14.41 2.78 5.53
CA HIS A 169 15.37 3.61 6.26
C HIS A 169 14.91 5.07 6.24
N ARG A 170 14.88 5.72 7.41
CA ARG A 170 14.45 7.13 7.58
C ARG A 170 13.09 7.41 6.91
N GLY A 171 12.13 6.52 7.12
CA GLY A 171 10.78 6.61 6.57
C GLY A 171 10.68 6.44 5.05
N LYS A 172 11.75 6.02 4.38
CA LYS A 172 11.74 5.65 2.96
C LYS A 172 11.68 4.13 2.81
N LEU A 173 10.83 3.67 1.90
CA LEU A 173 10.76 2.27 1.51
C LEU A 173 11.84 1.96 0.48
N LEU A 174 12.70 0.99 0.75
CA LEU A 174 13.74 0.60 -0.20
C LEU A 174 13.17 -0.42 -1.19
N LEU A 175 13.07 -0.03 -2.47
CA LEU A 175 12.63 -0.91 -3.56
C LEU A 175 13.78 -1.15 -4.53
N PHE A 176 13.96 -2.40 -4.93
CA PHE A 176 15.03 -2.82 -5.83
C PHE A 176 14.43 -3.27 -7.16
N LYS A 177 15.00 -2.83 -8.29
CA LYS A 177 14.49 -3.22 -9.61
C LYS A 177 14.80 -4.68 -9.98
N SER A 178 15.66 -5.35 -9.20
CA SER A 178 16.01 -6.75 -9.40
C SER A 178 16.27 -7.48 -8.08
N PRO A 179 16.05 -8.81 -8.03
CA PRO A 179 16.51 -9.66 -6.94
C PRO A 179 18.00 -9.50 -6.62
N GLU A 180 18.85 -9.38 -7.63
CA GLU A 180 20.30 -9.24 -7.48
C GLU A 180 20.66 -7.97 -6.70
N SER A 181 20.01 -6.85 -7.03
CA SER A 181 20.19 -5.57 -6.36
C SER A 181 19.75 -5.64 -4.89
N LEU A 182 18.63 -6.30 -4.60
CA LEU A 182 18.16 -6.53 -3.23
C LEU A 182 19.19 -7.34 -2.43
N VAL A 183 19.67 -8.46 -2.97
CA VAL A 183 20.67 -9.31 -2.28
C VAL A 183 22.00 -8.58 -2.09
N ALA A 184 22.43 -7.80 -3.08
CA ALA A 184 23.64 -6.97 -2.96
C ALA A 184 23.49 -5.95 -1.81
N PHE A 185 22.33 -5.33 -1.66
CA PHE A 185 22.04 -4.42 -0.55
C PHE A 185 22.06 -5.13 0.79
N VAL A 186 21.38 -6.28 0.91
CA VAL A 186 21.35 -7.09 2.14
C VAL A 186 22.76 -7.43 2.62
N ARG A 187 23.68 -7.74 1.69
CA ARG A 187 25.09 -8.05 1.99
C ARG A 187 25.96 -6.82 2.25
N SER A 188 25.51 -5.62 1.90
CA SER A 188 26.30 -4.39 1.99
C SER A 188 26.50 -3.91 3.44
N GLY A 189 25.62 -4.31 4.36
CA GLY A 189 25.60 -3.80 5.74
C GLY A 189 25.17 -2.33 5.85
N ALA A 190 24.58 -1.76 4.80
CA ALA A 190 23.99 -0.43 4.85
C ALA A 190 22.87 -0.36 5.91
N PRO A 191 22.64 0.80 6.55
CA PRO A 191 21.63 0.94 7.59
C PRO A 191 20.21 0.81 7.02
N HIS A 192 19.35 0.09 7.74
CA HIS A 192 17.91 -0.06 7.49
C HIS A 192 17.22 -0.62 8.74
N ASP A 193 15.89 -0.58 8.76
CA ASP A 193 15.08 -0.89 9.95
C ASP A 193 15.07 -2.39 10.28
N LEU A 194 15.08 -3.27 9.28
CA LEU A 194 15.12 -4.73 9.52
C LEU A 194 16.44 -5.25 10.11
N ALA A 195 17.51 -4.42 10.17
CA ALA A 195 18.81 -4.86 10.67
C ALA A 195 18.80 -5.17 12.18
N GLN A 196 17.79 -4.69 12.89
CA GLN A 196 17.60 -4.91 14.33
C GLN A 196 17.03 -6.30 14.65
N LEU A 197 16.48 -7.01 13.67
CA LEU A 197 15.89 -8.32 13.88
C LEU A 197 16.98 -9.34 14.20
N ASP A 198 16.74 -10.16 15.22
CA ASP A 198 17.62 -11.26 15.65
C ASP A 198 17.95 -12.26 14.52
N THR A 199 16.98 -12.44 13.62
CA THR A 199 17.00 -13.31 12.45
C THR A 199 17.64 -12.69 11.21
N TRP A 200 17.95 -11.38 11.23
CA TRP A 200 18.53 -10.67 10.08
C TRP A 200 19.88 -11.23 9.65
N GLY A 201 20.74 -11.59 10.60
CA GLY A 201 22.06 -12.16 10.31
C GLY A 201 21.99 -13.45 9.49
N THR A 202 21.03 -14.33 9.83
CA THR A 202 20.78 -15.57 9.09
C THR A 202 20.31 -15.30 7.67
N LEU A 203 19.37 -14.35 7.50
CA LEU A 203 18.91 -13.94 6.18
C LEU A 203 20.07 -13.41 5.33
N ALA A 204 20.84 -12.47 5.88
CA ALA A 204 21.91 -11.80 5.15
C ALA A 204 23.04 -12.75 4.71
N GLU A 205 23.30 -13.80 5.48
CA GLU A 205 24.29 -14.83 5.13
C GLU A 205 23.79 -15.76 4.01
N ARG A 206 22.53 -16.18 4.05
CA ARG A 206 22.01 -17.27 3.23
C ARG A 206 21.32 -16.83 1.94
N LEU A 207 20.71 -15.65 1.93
CA LEU A 207 19.87 -15.17 0.83
C LEU A 207 20.61 -15.14 -0.51
N GLN A 208 20.02 -15.76 -1.53
CA GLN A 208 20.43 -15.74 -2.93
C GLN A 208 19.37 -15.06 -3.82
N PRO A 209 19.74 -14.52 -4.99
CA PRO A 209 18.78 -13.87 -5.88
C PRO A 209 17.63 -14.79 -6.30
N ALA A 210 17.91 -16.07 -6.52
CA ALA A 210 16.90 -17.07 -6.89
C ALA A 210 15.88 -17.36 -5.78
N ASP A 211 16.15 -16.99 -4.53
CA ASP A 211 15.22 -17.18 -3.41
C ASP A 211 14.15 -16.06 -3.39
N VAL A 212 14.43 -14.91 -4.02
CA VAL A 212 13.55 -13.72 -4.01
C VAL A 212 12.42 -13.90 -5.03
N VAL A 213 11.50 -14.78 -4.68
CA VAL A 213 10.27 -15.02 -5.43
C VAL A 213 9.08 -14.78 -4.51
N PRO A 214 8.44 -13.59 -4.60
CA PRO A 214 7.21 -13.30 -3.87
C PRO A 214 6.11 -14.32 -4.19
N LEU A 215 5.27 -14.62 -3.19
CA LEU A 215 4.04 -15.38 -3.42
C LEU A 215 3.00 -14.49 -4.12
N GLU A 216 1.92 -15.10 -4.61
CA GLU A 216 0.81 -14.37 -5.24
C GLU A 216 0.23 -13.35 -4.26
N GLU A 217 0.01 -13.75 -3.00
CA GLU A 217 -0.47 -12.87 -1.92
C GLU A 217 0.54 -11.78 -1.47
N ASP A 218 1.80 -11.87 -1.92
CA ASP A 218 2.88 -10.93 -1.64
C ASP A 218 3.32 -10.14 -2.90
N ALA A 219 2.52 -10.23 -3.98
CA ALA A 219 2.75 -9.54 -5.25
C ALA A 219 1.67 -8.46 -5.49
N TYR A 220 1.94 -7.24 -5.01
CA TYR A 220 0.95 -6.17 -5.00
C TYR A 220 0.98 -5.30 -6.26
N GLU A 221 -0.14 -5.24 -6.98
CA GLU A 221 -0.29 -4.49 -8.24
C GLU A 221 -0.98 -3.11 -8.05
N LEU A 222 -0.31 -2.20 -7.33
CA LEU A 222 -0.91 -0.89 -6.98
C LEU A 222 -1.14 0.02 -8.19
N ASP A 223 -0.38 -0.14 -9.27
CA ASP A 223 -0.54 0.62 -10.52
C ASP A 223 -1.84 0.29 -11.28
N LEU A 224 -2.35 -0.95 -11.14
CA LEU A 224 -3.59 -1.39 -11.77
C LEU A 224 -4.85 -0.98 -11.00
N VAL A 225 -4.75 -0.64 -9.70
CA VAL A 225 -5.91 -0.34 -8.83
C VAL A 225 -6.82 0.74 -9.43
N VAL A 226 -6.24 1.83 -9.94
CA VAL A 226 -7.02 2.95 -10.50
C VAL A 226 -7.70 2.57 -11.81
N GLU A 227 -7.06 1.73 -12.63
CA GLU A 227 -7.66 1.23 -13.86
C GLU A 227 -8.79 0.25 -13.56
N ASN A 228 -8.55 -0.70 -12.66
CA ASN A 228 -9.54 -1.66 -12.21
C ASN A 228 -10.81 -0.95 -11.71
N LEU A 229 -10.66 0.04 -10.81
CA LEU A 229 -11.79 0.81 -10.28
C LEU A 229 -12.60 1.54 -11.36
N ARG A 230 -11.97 1.97 -12.46
CA ARG A 230 -12.65 2.65 -13.58
C ARG A 230 -13.49 1.72 -14.46
N GLY A 231 -13.22 0.41 -14.48
CA GLY A 231 -13.96 -0.58 -15.28
C GLY A 231 -15.44 -0.75 -14.88
N GLY A 232 -15.78 -0.36 -13.65
CA GLY A 232 -17.10 -0.48 -13.05
C GLY A 232 -17.26 -1.74 -12.19
N ALA A 233 -18.09 -1.67 -11.15
CA ALA A 233 -18.13 -2.67 -10.07
C ALA A 233 -18.45 -4.13 -10.48
N ASP A 234 -18.98 -4.35 -11.69
CA ASP A 234 -19.25 -5.69 -12.21
C ASP A 234 -18.01 -6.34 -12.87
N THR A 235 -16.96 -5.57 -13.15
CA THR A 235 -15.72 -6.04 -13.80
C THR A 235 -14.51 -5.94 -12.88
N TRP A 236 -14.68 -5.50 -11.63
CA TRP A 236 -13.58 -5.36 -10.71
C TRP A 236 -12.97 -6.72 -10.36
N ASP A 237 -11.66 -6.79 -10.46
CA ASP A 237 -10.87 -7.76 -9.72
C ASP A 237 -10.97 -7.40 -8.22
N LEU A 238 -11.53 -8.29 -7.41
CA LEU A 238 -11.75 -8.02 -5.99
C LEU A 238 -10.49 -8.29 -5.17
N ASP A 239 -9.72 -9.31 -5.54
CA ASP A 239 -8.58 -9.76 -4.76
C ASP A 239 -7.45 -8.73 -4.90
N LEU A 240 -7.20 -8.24 -6.12
CA LEU A 240 -6.29 -7.11 -6.38
C LEU A 240 -6.61 -5.87 -5.52
N LEU A 241 -7.89 -5.53 -5.34
CA LEU A 241 -8.29 -4.36 -4.54
C LEU A 241 -8.15 -4.60 -3.04
N ILE A 242 -8.40 -5.83 -2.59
CA ILE A 242 -8.26 -6.23 -1.18
C ILE A 242 -6.78 -6.22 -0.81
N GLU A 243 -5.93 -6.87 -1.61
CA GLU A 243 -4.48 -6.93 -1.42
C GLU A 243 -3.84 -5.54 -1.47
N ALA A 244 -4.28 -4.68 -2.41
CA ALA A 244 -3.87 -3.28 -2.41
C ALA A 244 -4.20 -2.57 -1.10
N GLY A 245 -5.39 -2.82 -0.54
CA GLY A 245 -5.84 -2.29 0.74
C GLY A 245 -5.00 -2.79 1.92
N GLU A 246 -4.52 -4.03 1.88
CA GLU A 246 -3.66 -4.63 2.89
C GLU A 246 -2.27 -3.99 2.87
N VAL A 247 -1.58 -4.03 1.72
CA VAL A 247 -0.23 -3.44 1.62
C VAL A 247 -0.24 -1.94 1.87
N ALA A 248 -1.29 -1.21 1.47
CA ALA A 248 -1.38 0.23 1.73
C ALA A 248 -1.51 0.56 3.22
N ARG A 249 -2.25 -0.25 3.99
CA ARG A 249 -2.31 -0.10 5.46
C ARG A 249 -0.97 -0.42 6.09
N ASP A 250 -0.33 -1.50 5.66
CA ASP A 250 0.95 -1.93 6.20
C ASP A 250 2.07 -0.92 5.94
N LEU A 251 2.17 -0.42 4.70
CA LEU A 251 3.09 0.65 4.34
C LEU A 251 2.75 1.96 5.06
N GLY A 252 1.45 2.26 5.19
CA GLY A 252 0.96 3.42 5.93
C GLY A 252 1.43 3.41 7.38
N TYR A 253 1.37 2.24 8.02
CA TYR A 253 1.83 2.03 9.38
C TYR A 253 3.37 2.09 9.47
N ALA A 254 4.06 1.21 8.74
CA ALA A 254 5.51 1.03 8.83
C ALA A 254 6.30 2.30 8.47
N LEU A 255 5.81 3.07 7.49
CA LEU A 255 6.46 4.31 7.03
C LEU A 255 5.85 5.57 7.67
N ARG A 256 4.92 5.42 8.62
CA ARG A 256 4.23 6.52 9.32
C ARG A 256 3.56 7.53 8.38
N LEU A 257 2.88 7.03 7.35
CA LEU A 257 2.18 7.86 6.36
C LEU A 257 0.78 8.23 6.87
N ALA A 258 0.71 9.24 7.73
CA ALA A 258 -0.57 9.71 8.28
C ALA A 258 -1.67 9.93 7.23
N PRO A 259 -1.42 10.51 6.04
CA PRO A 259 -2.47 10.66 5.02
C PRO A 259 -3.03 9.33 4.50
N VAL A 260 -2.22 8.27 4.45
CA VAL A 260 -2.66 6.93 4.02
C VAL A 260 -3.50 6.28 5.12
N LEU A 261 -3.02 6.34 6.37
CA LEU A 261 -3.73 5.83 7.53
C LEU A 261 -5.10 6.52 7.71
N THR A 262 -5.17 7.84 7.58
CA THR A 262 -6.45 8.58 7.62
C THR A 262 -7.36 8.20 6.46
N ALA A 263 -6.83 8.02 5.25
CA ALA A 263 -7.65 7.66 4.09
C ALA A 263 -8.26 6.25 4.19
N LEU A 264 -7.64 5.35 4.96
CA LEU A 264 -8.04 3.95 5.15
C LEU A 264 -8.54 3.67 6.57
N SER A 265 -8.82 4.71 7.37
CA SER A 265 -9.27 4.56 8.75
C SER A 265 -10.67 3.92 8.81
N PRO A 266 -11.02 3.23 9.91
CA PRO A 266 -12.35 2.68 10.11
C PRO A 266 -13.46 3.71 9.82
N GLY A 267 -14.43 3.33 8.98
CA GLY A 267 -15.57 4.19 8.60
C GLY A 267 -15.24 5.27 7.55
N SER A 268 -14.02 5.30 7.01
CA SER A 268 -13.71 6.11 5.84
C SER A 268 -14.37 5.53 4.57
N PRO A 269 -14.58 6.32 3.50
CA PRO A 269 -15.15 5.81 2.26
C PRO A 269 -14.35 4.68 1.59
N LEU A 270 -13.03 4.60 1.83
CA LEU A 270 -12.19 3.52 1.30
C LEU A 270 -12.20 2.29 2.21
N ASP A 271 -12.38 2.47 3.51
CA ASP A 271 -12.61 1.35 4.44
C ASP A 271 -13.96 0.68 4.18
N ASP A 272 -15.04 1.46 3.98
CA ASP A 272 -16.35 0.95 3.55
C ASP A 272 -16.27 0.16 2.23
N LEU A 273 -15.39 0.60 1.32
CA LEU A 273 -15.10 -0.11 0.08
C LEU A 273 -14.43 -1.44 0.35
N ASP A 274 -13.36 -1.47 1.15
CA ASP A 274 -12.65 -2.69 1.55
C ASP A 274 -13.59 -3.70 2.22
N GLU A 275 -14.41 -3.27 3.18
CA GLU A 275 -15.39 -4.14 3.84
C GLU A 275 -16.39 -4.73 2.83
N ALA A 276 -16.86 -3.91 1.88
CA ALA A 276 -17.76 -4.35 0.82
C ALA A 276 -17.07 -5.33 -0.15
N LEU A 277 -15.79 -5.13 -0.47
CA LEU A 277 -14.99 -6.03 -1.32
C LEU A 277 -14.81 -7.38 -0.63
N ARG A 278 -14.35 -7.41 0.63
CA ARG A 278 -14.19 -8.64 1.42
C ARG A 278 -15.52 -9.36 1.60
N SER A 279 -16.58 -8.61 1.86
CA SER A 279 -17.94 -9.16 1.94
C SER A 279 -18.35 -9.79 0.61
N ALA A 280 -18.00 -9.19 -0.53
CA ALA A 280 -18.29 -9.69 -1.87
C ALA A 280 -17.48 -10.95 -2.24
N SER A 281 -16.17 -10.98 -1.91
CA SER A 281 -15.26 -12.10 -2.21
C SER A 281 -15.66 -13.39 -1.47
N ARG A 282 -16.10 -13.31 -0.20
CA ARG A 282 -16.58 -14.47 0.58
C ARG A 282 -17.82 -15.18 -0.01
N GLY A 283 -18.55 -14.56 -0.93
CA GLY A 283 -19.72 -15.16 -1.57
C GLY A 283 -20.96 -15.32 -0.66
N GLY A 284 -21.93 -16.13 -1.12
CA GLY A 284 -23.19 -16.39 -0.40
C GLY A 284 -24.12 -15.18 -0.28
N LEU A 285 -25.01 -15.20 0.73
CA LEU A 285 -25.95 -14.09 0.99
C LEU A 285 -25.22 -12.78 1.33
N GLY A 286 -24.12 -12.88 2.09
CA GLY A 286 -23.23 -11.75 2.39
C GLY A 286 -22.61 -11.16 1.13
N GLY A 287 -22.10 -12.01 0.23
CA GLY A 287 -21.51 -11.59 -1.04
C GLY A 287 -22.48 -10.88 -1.98
N PHE A 288 -23.75 -11.33 -2.03
CA PHE A 288 -24.78 -10.62 -2.78
C PHE A 288 -25.04 -9.21 -2.23
N MET A 289 -25.08 -9.05 -0.90
CA MET A 289 -25.22 -7.72 -0.29
C MET A 289 -23.96 -6.86 -0.49
N GLY A 290 -22.76 -7.45 -0.39
CA GLY A 290 -21.47 -6.81 -0.69
C GLY A 290 -21.45 -6.24 -2.09
N ARG A 291 -21.76 -7.05 -3.11
CA ARG A 291 -21.87 -6.58 -4.51
C ARG A 291 -22.89 -5.45 -4.69
N ARG A 292 -24.03 -5.49 -3.98
CA ARG A 292 -25.01 -4.39 -4.00
C ARG A 292 -24.50 -3.12 -3.32
N ARG A 293 -23.62 -3.23 -2.31
CA ARG A 293 -22.92 -2.10 -1.70
C ARG A 293 -21.86 -1.53 -2.66
N LEU A 294 -21.06 -2.38 -3.31
CA LEU A 294 -20.06 -1.96 -4.30
C LEU A 294 -20.67 -1.12 -5.44
N LYS A 295 -21.86 -1.49 -5.95
CA LYS A 295 -22.57 -0.70 -6.98
C LYS A 295 -23.00 0.69 -6.53
N ARG A 296 -23.10 0.93 -5.22
CA ARG A 296 -23.42 2.25 -4.66
C ARG A 296 -22.19 3.09 -4.40
N ILE A 297 -21.04 2.44 -4.16
CA ILE A 297 -19.77 3.13 -4.00
C ILE A 297 -19.38 3.74 -5.34
N GLY A 298 -19.17 5.05 -5.35
CA GLY A 298 -18.80 5.77 -6.57
C GLY A 298 -17.39 5.38 -7.02
N ALA A 299 -17.30 4.58 -8.09
CA ALA A 299 -16.03 4.20 -8.74
C ALA A 299 -15.07 5.39 -8.94
N GLN A 300 -15.62 6.55 -9.32
CA GLN A 300 -14.87 7.79 -9.50
C GLN A 300 -14.20 8.29 -8.22
N GLN A 301 -14.93 8.26 -7.10
CA GLN A 301 -14.43 8.73 -5.80
C GLN A 301 -13.40 7.74 -5.24
N ALA A 302 -13.68 6.44 -5.31
CA ALA A 302 -12.72 5.40 -4.96
C ALA A 302 -11.41 5.55 -5.77
N SER A 303 -11.52 5.72 -7.09
CA SER A 303 -10.37 5.93 -7.98
C SER A 303 -9.56 7.19 -7.65
N LEU A 304 -10.20 8.24 -7.14
CA LEU A 304 -9.52 9.47 -6.74
C LEU A 304 -8.78 9.28 -5.41
N GLY A 305 -9.42 8.62 -4.43
CA GLY A 305 -8.79 8.27 -3.16
C GLY A 305 -7.56 7.39 -3.36
N TRP A 306 -7.69 6.34 -4.17
CA TRP A 306 -6.58 5.43 -4.50
C TRP A 306 -5.44 6.12 -5.23
N ARG A 307 -5.72 7.04 -6.16
CA ARG A 307 -4.65 7.84 -6.80
C ARG A 307 -3.85 8.64 -5.77
N THR A 308 -4.51 9.19 -4.76
CA THR A 308 -3.84 9.92 -3.69
C THR A 308 -2.97 8.98 -2.84
N ILE A 309 -3.50 7.82 -2.44
CA ILE A 309 -2.74 6.81 -1.68
C ILE A 309 -1.49 6.37 -2.44
N ILE A 310 -1.65 5.96 -3.70
CA ILE A 310 -0.53 5.54 -4.56
C ILE A 310 0.51 6.65 -4.70
N GLY A 311 0.07 7.91 -4.86
CA GLY A 311 0.97 9.06 -4.92
C GLY A 311 1.74 9.29 -3.61
N LYS A 312 1.10 9.09 -2.45
CA LYS A 312 1.76 9.21 -1.13
C LYS A 312 2.77 8.11 -0.89
N ILE A 313 2.44 6.86 -1.24
CA ILE A 313 3.37 5.72 -1.17
C ILE A 313 4.54 5.96 -2.13
N SER A 314 4.26 6.31 -3.39
CA SER A 314 5.31 6.54 -4.40
C SER A 314 6.30 7.65 -4.00
N ALA A 315 5.86 8.67 -3.25
CA ALA A 315 6.71 9.77 -2.79
C ALA A 315 7.74 9.37 -1.71
N VAL A 316 7.52 8.25 -1.03
CA VAL A 316 8.42 7.73 0.01
C VAL A 316 9.23 6.51 -0.45
N VAL A 317 9.11 6.11 -1.72
CA VAL A 317 9.93 5.04 -2.28
C VAL A 317 11.31 5.56 -2.67
N ASP A 318 12.34 4.85 -2.23
CA ASP A 318 13.72 4.97 -2.67
C ASP A 318 14.04 3.82 -3.62
N TRP A 319 14.05 4.11 -4.92
CA TRP A 319 14.35 3.15 -5.98
C TRP A 319 15.85 2.90 -6.10
N ARG A 320 16.25 1.63 -6.03
CA ARG A 320 17.65 1.19 -6.07
C ARG A 320 17.89 0.15 -7.16
N ASP A 321 19.13 0.17 -7.66
CA ASP A 321 19.70 -0.75 -8.65
C ASP A 321 21.00 -1.35 -8.09
#